data_AF-A0A7R9UKT2-F1
#
_entry.id   AF-A0A7R9UKT2-F1
#
_cell.length_a   1.000
_cell.length_b   1.000
_cell.length_c   1.000
_cell.angle_alpha   90.00
_cell.angle_beta   90.00
_cell.angle_gamma   90.00
#
_symmetry.space_group_name_H-M   'P 1'
#
loop_
_entity.id
_entity.type
_entity.pdbx_description
1 polymer ?
#
loop_
_entity_poly.entity_id
_entity_poly.type
_entity_poly.pdbx_seq_one_letter_code
_entity_poly.pdbx_strand_id
1 'polypeptide(L)'
;YRAPPSLLGFVCSATMACRWGTETSVGRCHALWMNYSNCITSEDKPSECIAFRDDYFECLHGNRQTMRENMMFAERQRRIAAGLPVPTTMTEDMVSGKLPARLTL
;
A
#
# COMPACT_ATOMS: atom_id res chain seq x y z
N TYR A 1 -46.32 -0.25 -3.45
CA TYR A 1 -46.37 -0.21 -4.93
C TYR A 1 -45.00 -0.54 -5.48
N ARG A 2 -44.91 -1.63 -6.23
CA ARG A 2 -43.68 -2.24 -6.72
C ARG A 2 -43.26 -1.52 -8.01
N ALA A 3 -42.12 -0.85 -8.00
CA ALA A 3 -41.51 -0.30 -9.22
C ALA A 3 -40.51 -1.31 -9.81
N PRO A 4 -40.48 -1.51 -11.14
CA PRO A 4 -39.69 -2.54 -11.82
C PRO A 4 -38.23 -2.11 -12.08
N PRO A 5 -37.33 -3.07 -12.41
CA PRO A 5 -35.90 -2.84 -12.55
C PRO A 5 -35.53 -2.56 -14.01
N SER A 6 -34.93 -1.40 -14.28
CA SER A 6 -34.16 -1.20 -15.51
C SER A 6 -33.21 -0.01 -15.40
N LEU A 7 -31.94 -0.31 -15.66
CA LEU A 7 -30.98 0.55 -16.33
C LEU A 7 -30.75 1.92 -15.70
N LEU A 8 -29.79 1.99 -14.79
CA LEU A 8 -28.77 3.05 -14.77
C LEU A 8 -27.65 2.54 -13.84
N GLY A 9 -26.43 2.57 -14.36
CA GLY A 9 -25.23 2.10 -13.67
C GLY A 9 -25.17 2.67 -12.26
N PHE A 10 -24.90 1.79 -11.30
CA PHE A 10 -24.61 2.14 -9.92
C PHE A 10 -23.35 3.02 -9.91
N VAL A 11 -23.57 4.33 -10.01
CA VAL A 11 -22.59 5.33 -9.62
C VAL A 11 -22.31 5.08 -8.14
N CYS A 12 -21.02 4.95 -7.84
CA CYS A 12 -20.44 4.88 -6.50
C CYS A 12 -21.25 5.70 -5.49
N SER A 13 -22.11 5.02 -4.71
CA SER A 13 -22.89 5.67 -3.67
C SER A 13 -21.96 6.13 -2.56
N ALA A 14 -22.17 7.34 -2.05
CA ALA A 14 -21.33 8.04 -1.07
C ALA A 14 -21.35 7.43 0.35
N THR A 15 -21.55 6.13 0.47
CA THR A 15 -21.33 5.33 1.67
C THR A 15 -20.13 4.43 1.42
N MET A 16 -18.95 4.97 1.78
CA MET A 16 -17.63 4.35 1.90
C MET A 16 -17.43 2.96 1.29
N ALA A 17 -17.01 2.93 0.02
CA ALA A 17 -15.94 2.05 -0.47
C ALA A 17 -15.51 2.46 -1.90
N CYS A 18 -15.13 3.73 -2.08
CA CYS A 18 -14.34 4.14 -3.24
C CYS A 18 -12.87 3.98 -2.87
N ARG A 19 -12.29 2.83 -3.21
CA ARG A 19 -10.84 2.59 -3.33
C ARG A 19 -9.93 3.17 -2.21
N TRP A 20 -10.20 2.83 -0.96
CA TRP A 20 -9.19 2.69 0.11
C TRP A 20 -9.75 1.69 1.09
N GLY A 21 -8.97 0.66 1.46
CA GLY A 21 -9.46 -0.45 2.27
C GLY A 21 -10.07 -0.01 3.60
N THR A 22 -11.39 -0.15 3.72
CA THR A 22 -12.16 -0.01 4.96
C THR A 22 -13.07 -1.22 5.20
N GLU A 23 -12.85 -2.33 4.50
CA GLU A 23 -13.61 -3.58 4.70
C GLU A 23 -13.06 -4.47 5.83
N THR A 24 -12.23 -3.91 6.71
CA THR A 24 -11.88 -4.55 7.98
C THR A 24 -12.00 -3.49 9.08
N SER A 25 -12.64 -3.82 10.20
CA SER A 25 -12.76 -2.97 11.41
C SER A 25 -11.43 -2.61 12.07
N VAL A 26 -10.31 -2.95 11.43
CA VAL A 26 -8.97 -3.01 11.95
C VAL A 26 -8.06 -2.20 11.03
N GLY A 27 -7.30 -1.25 11.58
CA GLY A 27 -6.39 -0.40 10.81
C GLY A 27 -5.21 -1.17 10.20
N ARG A 28 -4.63 -0.65 9.11
CA ARG A 28 -3.52 -1.30 8.35
C ARG A 28 -2.32 -1.70 9.22
N CYS A 29 -2.01 -0.92 10.25
CA CYS A 29 -0.88 -1.14 11.16
C CYS A 29 -1.27 -1.81 12.48
N HIS A 30 -2.49 -2.34 12.61
CA HIS A 30 -2.97 -2.92 13.86
C HIS A 30 -2.17 -4.16 14.29
N ALA A 31 -1.74 -5.00 13.35
CA ALA A 31 -0.93 -6.18 13.67
C ALA A 31 0.40 -5.79 14.34
N LEU A 32 1.04 -4.71 13.88
CA LEU A 32 2.27 -4.20 14.47
C LEU A 32 2.03 -3.57 15.85
N TRP A 33 0.89 -2.88 16.02
CA TRP A 33 0.46 -2.38 17.33
C TRP A 33 0.27 -3.52 18.33
N MET A 34 -0.37 -4.63 17.93
CA MET A 34 -0.55 -5.79 18.81
C MET A 34 0.78 -6.38 19.26
N ASN A 35 1.78 -6.45 18.38
CA ASN A 35 3.11 -6.94 18.74
C ASN A 35 3.80 -6.02 19.76
N TYR A 36 3.70 -4.70 19.55
CA TYR A 36 4.23 -3.71 20.48
C TYR A 36 3.52 -3.75 21.84
N SER A 37 2.18 -3.83 21.86
CA SER A 37 1.42 -3.93 23.10
C SER A 37 1.75 -5.21 23.86
N ASN A 38 1.88 -6.34 23.14
CA ASN A 38 2.25 -7.62 23.75
C ASN A 38 3.65 -7.55 24.40
N CYS A 39 4.62 -6.93 23.73
CA CYS A 39 5.97 -6.74 24.26
C CYS A 39 5.98 -5.88 25.53
N ILE A 40 5.23 -4.76 25.55
CA ILE A 40 5.15 -3.92 26.74
C ILE A 40 4.41 -4.60 27.89
N THR A 41 3.47 -5.49 27.60
CA THR A 41 2.78 -6.25 28.65
C THR A 41 3.61 -7.42 29.17
N SER A 42 4.57 -7.95 28.41
CA SER A 42 5.44 -9.06 28.83
C SER A 42 6.66 -8.60 29.60
N GLU A 43 7.22 -7.44 29.24
CA GLU A 43 8.49 -6.94 29.78
C GLU A 43 8.31 -5.68 30.63
N ASP A 44 8.95 -5.65 31.81
CA ASP A 44 8.95 -4.49 32.71
C ASP A 44 9.76 -3.29 32.16
N LYS A 45 10.56 -3.51 31.10
CA LYS A 45 11.45 -2.48 30.53
C LYS A 45 11.01 -2.09 29.13
N PRO A 46 10.60 -0.82 28.91
CA PRO A 46 10.18 -0.36 27.58
C PRO A 46 11.35 -0.23 26.59
N SER A 47 12.60 -0.32 27.05
CA SER A 47 13.79 -0.24 26.20
C SER A 47 13.98 -1.45 25.28
N GLU A 48 13.55 -2.64 25.71
CA GLU A 48 13.68 -3.87 24.91
C GLU A 48 12.65 -3.92 23.76
N CYS A 49 11.55 -3.17 23.88
CA CYS A 49 10.46 -3.13 22.89
C CYS A 49 10.61 -2.02 21.84
N ILE A 50 11.76 -1.33 21.78
CA ILE A 50 12.00 -0.23 20.83
C ILE A 50 11.91 -0.72 19.38
N ALA A 51 12.36 -1.95 19.09
CA ALA A 51 12.26 -2.51 17.74
C ALA A 51 10.81 -2.56 17.24
N PHE A 52 9.88 -3.08 18.05
CA PHE A 52 8.45 -3.14 17.71
C PHE A 52 7.80 -1.76 17.63
N ARG A 53 8.26 -0.83 18.47
CA ARG A 53 7.83 0.58 18.42
C ARG A 53 8.20 1.20 17.08
N ASP A 54 9.44 1.04 16.66
CA ASP A 54 9.96 1.65 15.43
C ASP A 54 9.27 1.06 14.19
N ASP A 55 8.93 -0.22 14.19
CA ASP A 55 8.16 -0.84 13.12
C ASP A 55 6.73 -0.31 13.04
N TYR A 56 6.08 -0.08 14.19
CA TYR A 56 4.76 0.55 14.23
C TYR A 56 4.80 1.98 13.69
N PHE A 57 5.79 2.80 14.10
CA PHE A 57 5.95 4.17 13.57
C PHE A 57 6.35 4.21 12.10
N GLU A 58 7.13 3.23 11.63
CA GLU A 58 7.44 3.07 10.21
C GLU A 58 6.18 2.81 9.39
N CYS A 59 5.30 1.91 9.84
CA CYS A 59 4.04 1.65 9.15
C CYS A 59 3.10 2.87 9.14
N LEU A 60 3.10 3.67 10.20
CA LEU A 60 2.26 4.88 10.28
C LEU A 60 2.75 6.01 9.37
N HIS A 61 4.06 6.25 9.33
CA HIS A 61 4.63 7.41 8.64
C HIS A 61 5.29 7.08 7.30
N GLY A 62 5.64 5.82 7.05
CA GLY A 62 6.27 5.35 5.81
C GLY A 62 7.65 5.95 5.54
N ASN A 63 8.32 6.55 6.53
CA ASN A 63 9.54 7.32 6.31
C ASN A 63 10.64 6.51 5.61
N ARG A 64 10.86 5.27 6.03
CA ARG A 64 11.91 4.39 5.47
C ARG A 64 11.53 3.92 4.07
N GLN A 65 10.26 3.57 3.85
CA GLN A 65 9.74 3.26 2.53
C GLN A 65 9.93 4.44 1.56
N THR A 66 9.50 5.65 1.92
CA THR A 66 9.62 6.85 1.06
C THR A 66 11.07 7.17 0.75
N MET A 67 11.97 7.09 1.73
CA MET A 67 13.40 7.28 1.49
C MET A 67 13.95 6.27 0.47
N ARG A 68 13.56 5.00 0.59
CA ARG A 68 13.99 3.94 -0.34
C ARG A 68 13.45 4.18 -1.75
N GLU A 69 12.18 4.54 -1.87
CA GLU A 69 11.55 4.86 -3.16
C GLU A 69 12.25 6.04 -3.84
N ASN A 70 12.57 7.09 -3.08
CA ASN A 70 13.31 8.24 -3.59
C ASN A 70 14.71 7.86 -4.09
N MET A 71 15.43 7.01 -3.36
CA MET A 71 16.74 6.51 -3.80
C MET A 71 16.64 5.68 -5.08
N MET A 72 15.66 4.77 -5.15
CA MET A 72 15.42 3.96 -6.35
C MET A 72 15.01 4.81 -7.55
N PHE A 73 14.19 5.83 -7.32
CA PHE A 73 13.77 6.77 -8.35
C PHE A 73 14.95 7.59 -8.87
N ALA A 74 15.79 8.14 -7.98
CA ALA A 74 16.98 8.90 -8.34
C ALA A 74 17.96 8.07 -9.19
N GLU A 75 18.22 6.83 -8.80
CA GLU A 75 19.10 5.93 -9.56
C GLU A 75 18.48 5.56 -10.93
N ARG A 76 17.17 5.31 -10.98
CA ARG A 76 16.46 5.09 -12.24
C ARG A 76 16.61 6.29 -13.18
N GLN A 77 16.43 7.51 -12.67
CA GLN A 77 16.61 8.74 -13.46
C GLN A 77 18.04 8.90 -13.95
N ARG A 78 19.03 8.61 -13.11
CA ARG A 78 20.45 8.63 -13.50
C ARG A 78 20.74 7.67 -14.65
N ARG A 79 20.22 6.44 -14.58
CA ARG A 79 20.39 5.43 -15.64
C ARG A 79 19.73 5.86 -16.95
N ILE A 80 18.53 6.44 -16.88
CA ILE A 80 17.83 7.00 -18.06
C ILE A 80 18.66 8.12 -18.69
N ALA A 81 19.16 9.07 -17.89
CA ALA A 81 20.00 10.17 -18.38
C ALA A 81 21.31 9.69 -19.01
N ALA A 82 21.89 8.60 -18.50
CA ALA A 82 23.08 7.96 -19.06
C ALA A 82 22.78 7.05 -20.28
N GLY A 83 21.51 6.88 -20.67
CA GLY A 83 21.11 5.98 -21.75
C GLY A 83 21.27 4.49 -21.41
N LEU A 84 21.39 4.15 -20.12
CA LEU A 84 21.50 2.77 -19.66
C LEU A 84 20.13 2.08 -19.66
N PRO A 85 20.08 0.76 -19.93
CA PRO A 85 18.82 0.02 -19.89
C PRO A 85 18.24 0.02 -18.47
N VAL A 86 17.00 0.47 -18.34
CA VAL A 86 16.20 0.39 -17.11
C VAL A 86 15.06 -0.61 -17.31
N PRO A 87 14.67 -1.35 -16.26
CA PRO A 87 13.53 -2.26 -16.35
C PRO A 87 12.24 -1.46 -16.57
N THR A 88 11.38 -1.98 -17.43
CA THR A 88 10.08 -1.37 -17.73
C THR A 88 9.20 -1.31 -16.49
N THR A 89 8.38 -0.26 -16.41
CA THR A 89 7.33 -0.16 -15.40
C THR A 89 6.11 -0.96 -15.86
N MET A 90 5.29 -1.44 -14.92
CA MET A 90 4.06 -2.18 -15.29
C MET A 90 3.15 -1.35 -16.21
N THR A 91 3.12 -0.03 -16.05
CA THR A 91 2.38 0.87 -16.94
C THR A 91 2.96 0.89 -18.36
N GLU A 92 4.28 0.86 -18.53
CA GLU A 92 4.93 0.77 -19.84
C GLU A 92 4.66 -0.60 -20.49
N ASP A 93 4.63 -1.66 -19.70
CA ASP A 93 4.32 -3.01 -20.19
C ASP A 93 2.83 -3.18 -20.55
N MET A 94 1.93 -2.49 -19.85
CA MET A 94 0.51 -2.40 -20.22
C MET A 94 0.32 -1.66 -21.55
N VAL A 95 1.00 -0.53 -21.74
CA VAL A 95 0.92 0.28 -22.98
C VAL A 95 1.56 -0.45 -24.15
N SER A 96 2.67 -1.16 -23.94
CA SER A 96 3.33 -1.94 -24.99
C SER A 96 2.66 -3.27 -25.30
N GLY A 97 1.54 -3.60 -24.64
CA GLY A 97 0.78 -4.83 -24.87
C GLY A 97 1.52 -6.11 -24.43
N LYS A 98 2.60 -5.97 -23.64
CA LYS A 98 3.38 -7.10 -23.09
C LYS A 98 2.69 -7.75 -21.90
N LEU A 99 1.83 -7.01 -21.19
CA LEU A 99 0.98 -7.58 -20.16
C LEU A 99 -0.33 -8.08 -20.77
N PRO A 100 -0.76 -9.31 -20.49
CA PRO A 100 -2.03 -9.81 -21.00
C PRO A 100 -3.16 -8.91 -20.48
N ALA A 101 -4.06 -8.49 -21.37
CA ALA A 101 -5.22 -7.64 -21.07
C ALA A 101 -6.21 -8.26 -20.06
N ARG A 102 -5.88 -9.43 -19.51
CA ARG A 102 -6.74 -10.25 -18.68
C ARG A 102 -5.90 -10.99 -17.64
N LEU A 103 -5.67 -10.36 -16.49
CA LEU A 103 -5.56 -11.12 -15.24
C LEU A 103 -6.98 -11.58 -14.89
N THR A 104 -7.53 -12.52 -15.66
CA THR A 104 -8.64 -13.33 -15.14
C THR A 104 -8.04 -14.23 -14.10
N LEU A 105 -8.36 -13.93 -12.83
CA LEU A 105 -8.41 -14.92 -11.77
C LEU A 105 -9.27 -16.10 -12.21
#